data_AF-A0A944A2H4-F1
#
_entry.id   AF-A0A944A2H4-F1
#
_cell.length_a   1.000
_cell.length_b   1.000
_cell.length_c   1.000
_cell.angle_alpha   90.00
_cell.angle_beta   90.00
_cell.angle_gamma   90.00
#
_symmetry.space_group_name_H-M   'P 1'
#
loop_
_entity.id
_entity.type
_entity.pdbx_description
1 polymer ?
#
loop_
_entity_poly.entity_id
_entity_poly.type
_entity_poly.pdbx_seq_one_letter_code
_entity_poly.pdbx_strand_id
1 'polypeptide(L)'
;MKKKFFAFIVLGAMLFAGCVTTRHHKIVSRSLTGRGVMTAQELVDFFMMNNPEADRENVELLAGLYVEEAGMEGINSDCAFIQMCHETGFLQYGNLVTPDMHNYCGLGAINEEQRGLVFETEQLGVRAHVQHLHAYATTADVVLVNECIDPRYRYVNPRGKSPTIEGLAGTWAADRQYSEKLEQLIVRLESR
;
A
#
# COMPACT_ATOMS: atom_id res chain seq x y z
N MET A 1 -10.11 -84.28 2.60
CA MET A 1 -9.87 -83.23 3.61
C MET A 1 -8.60 -82.44 3.28
N LYS A 2 -8.70 -81.30 2.58
CA LYS A 2 -7.69 -80.22 2.60
C LYS A 2 -8.44 -78.88 2.49
N LYS A 3 -8.16 -77.99 3.44
CA LYS A 3 -8.90 -76.76 3.74
C LYS A 3 -8.55 -75.62 2.76
N LYS A 4 -9.55 -74.77 2.53
CA LYS A 4 -9.55 -73.53 1.75
C LYS A 4 -8.62 -72.48 2.37
N PHE A 5 -8.02 -71.62 1.54
CA PHE A 5 -7.64 -70.26 1.94
C PHE A 5 -7.90 -69.32 0.76
N PHE A 6 -8.93 -68.47 0.89
CA PHE A 6 -9.19 -67.35 0.00
C PHE A 6 -8.51 -66.13 0.63
N ALA A 7 -7.58 -65.51 -0.09
CA ALA A 7 -7.03 -64.22 0.29
C ALA A 7 -7.79 -63.13 -0.47
N PHE A 8 -8.67 -62.40 0.22
CA PHE A 8 -9.25 -61.16 -0.29
C PHE A 8 -8.29 -60.01 0.07
N ILE A 9 -7.66 -59.41 -0.94
CA ILE A 9 -6.90 -58.16 -0.79
C ILE A 9 -7.92 -57.03 -0.96
N VAL A 10 -8.21 -56.31 0.13
CA VAL A 10 -8.98 -55.06 0.09
C VAL A 10 -7.99 -53.92 -0.12
N LEU A 11 -7.97 -53.37 -1.33
CA LEU A 11 -7.22 -52.16 -1.65
C LEU A 11 -8.05 -50.95 -1.19
N GLY A 12 -7.73 -50.39 -0.03
CA GLY A 12 -8.33 -49.15 0.46
C GLY A 12 -7.78 -47.94 -0.31
N ALA A 13 -8.57 -47.38 -1.22
CA ALA A 13 -8.27 -46.10 -1.85
C ALA A 13 -8.61 -44.96 -0.86
N MET A 14 -7.59 -44.39 -0.22
CA MET A 14 -7.74 -43.12 0.50
C MET A 14 -7.88 -42.00 -0.53
N LEU A 15 -9.10 -41.52 -0.73
CA LEU A 15 -9.36 -40.28 -1.45
C LEU A 15 -8.92 -39.10 -0.57
N PHE A 16 -7.73 -38.56 -0.82
CA PHE A 16 -7.36 -37.24 -0.33
C PHE A 16 -8.21 -36.21 -1.10
N ALA A 17 -9.31 -35.76 -0.50
CA ALA A 17 -10.01 -34.57 -0.93
C ALA A 17 -9.15 -33.35 -0.57
N GLY A 18 -8.21 -33.01 -1.44
CA GLY A 18 -7.51 -31.73 -1.38
C GLY A 18 -8.54 -30.62 -1.57
N CYS A 19 -8.86 -29.89 -0.51
CA CYS A 19 -9.66 -28.69 -0.60
C CYS A 19 -8.81 -27.64 -1.33
N VAL A 20 -9.00 -27.52 -2.64
CA VAL A 20 -8.45 -26.40 -3.42
C VAL A 20 -9.25 -25.18 -3.01
N THR A 21 -8.77 -24.45 -2.01
CA THR A 21 -9.28 -23.11 -1.70
C THR A 21 -8.95 -22.23 -2.89
N THR A 22 -9.94 -21.86 -3.69
CA THR A 22 -9.78 -20.84 -4.71
C THR A 22 -9.53 -19.50 -4.01
N ARG A 23 -8.28 -19.02 -4.02
CA ARG A 23 -7.98 -17.64 -3.61
C ARG A 23 -8.82 -16.73 -4.50
N HIS A 24 -9.75 -16.01 -3.89
CA HIS A 24 -10.48 -14.97 -4.59
C HIS A 24 -9.51 -13.81 -4.79
N HIS A 25 -9.11 -13.60 -6.04
CA HIS A 25 -8.18 -12.55 -6.39
C HIS A 25 -8.87 -11.20 -6.25
N LYS A 26 -8.42 -10.39 -5.29
CA LYS A 26 -8.89 -9.01 -5.12
C LYS A 26 -8.20 -8.13 -6.14
N ILE A 27 -8.99 -7.40 -6.92
CA ILE A 27 -8.48 -6.42 -7.89
C ILE A 27 -8.49 -5.04 -7.21
N VAL A 28 -7.33 -4.39 -7.18
CA VAL A 28 -7.12 -3.07 -6.61
C VAL A 28 -7.49 -2.00 -7.66
N SER A 29 -8.33 -1.05 -7.29
CA SER A 29 -8.62 0.09 -8.18
C SER A 29 -7.37 0.96 -8.36
N ARG A 30 -7.11 1.43 -9.60
CA ARG A 30 -6.06 2.43 -9.87
C ARG A 30 -6.53 3.86 -9.66
N SER A 31 -7.77 4.06 -9.19
CA SER A 31 -8.26 5.34 -8.69
C SER A 31 -7.66 5.63 -7.31
N LEU A 32 -7.18 6.86 -7.11
CA LEU A 32 -6.66 7.31 -5.82
C LEU A 32 -7.78 7.61 -4.81
N THR A 33 -9.01 7.81 -5.28
CA THR A 33 -10.19 7.94 -4.42
C THR A 33 -10.97 6.63 -4.34
N GLY A 34 -11.75 6.49 -3.28
CA GLY A 34 -12.54 5.30 -2.97
C GLY A 34 -11.88 4.42 -1.91
N ARG A 35 -12.52 3.29 -1.62
CA ARG A 35 -12.07 2.39 -0.56
C ARG A 35 -11.09 1.35 -1.13
N GLY A 36 -9.97 1.13 -0.42
CA GLY A 36 -9.09 -0.02 -0.69
C GLY A 36 -9.80 -1.35 -0.42
N VAL A 37 -9.38 -2.40 -1.12
CA VAL A 37 -9.94 -3.75 -1.01
C VAL A 37 -9.09 -4.66 -0.11
N MET A 38 -7.84 -4.27 0.14
CA MET A 38 -6.95 -5.02 1.03
C MET A 38 -7.21 -4.67 2.49
N THR A 39 -7.12 -5.68 3.34
CA THR A 39 -7.08 -5.52 4.79
C THR A 39 -5.69 -5.09 5.24
N ALA A 40 -5.57 -4.49 6.42
CA ALA A 40 -4.27 -4.16 7.00
C ALA A 40 -3.35 -5.39 7.06
N GLN A 41 -3.88 -6.58 7.40
CA GLN A 41 -3.07 -7.80 7.44
C GLN A 41 -2.54 -8.20 6.06
N GLU A 42 -3.34 -8.09 4.99
CA GLU A 42 -2.87 -8.38 3.62
C GLU A 42 -1.79 -7.39 3.18
N LEU A 43 -1.88 -6.12 3.60
CA LEU A 43 -0.84 -5.10 3.36
C LEU A 43 0.45 -5.39 4.16
N VAL A 44 0.33 -5.82 5.42
CA VAL A 44 1.46 -6.25 6.25
C VAL A 44 2.15 -7.43 5.60
N ASP A 45 1.39 -8.46 5.23
CA ASP A 45 1.97 -9.61 4.55
C ASP A 45 2.64 -9.17 3.24
N PHE A 46 2.01 -8.24 2.51
CA PHE A 46 2.59 -7.61 1.31
C PHE A 46 3.99 -7.08 1.56
N PHE A 47 4.07 -6.21 2.54
CA PHE A 47 5.28 -5.55 2.95
C PHE A 47 6.35 -6.57 3.37
N MET A 48 6.01 -7.49 4.28
CA MET A 48 6.98 -8.39 4.89
C MET A 48 7.62 -9.39 3.91
N MET A 49 6.95 -9.78 2.81
CA MET A 49 7.65 -10.61 1.80
C MET A 49 8.62 -9.81 0.93
N ASN A 50 8.49 -8.48 0.89
CA ASN A 50 9.41 -7.61 0.15
C ASN A 50 10.59 -7.14 1.02
N ASN A 51 10.34 -6.93 2.31
CA ASN A 51 11.38 -6.62 3.29
C ASN A 51 11.16 -7.42 4.59
N PRO A 52 11.64 -8.67 4.66
CA PRO A 52 11.49 -9.53 5.84
C PRO A 52 12.21 -9.02 7.09
N GLU A 53 13.22 -8.16 6.91
CA GLU A 53 14.06 -7.62 7.98
C GLU A 53 13.47 -6.36 8.62
N ALA A 54 12.34 -5.85 8.10
CA ALA A 54 11.66 -4.71 8.70
C ALA A 54 11.08 -5.06 10.08
N ASP A 55 10.96 -4.05 10.93
CA ASP A 55 10.22 -4.17 12.18
C ASP A 55 8.72 -4.43 11.88
N ARG A 56 8.27 -5.65 12.14
CA ARG A 56 6.90 -6.08 11.86
C ARG A 56 5.87 -5.28 12.65
N GLU A 57 6.15 -4.92 13.90
CA GLU A 57 5.19 -4.17 14.73
C GLU A 57 4.97 -2.77 14.13
N ASN A 58 6.03 -2.13 13.66
CA ASN A 58 5.94 -0.86 12.96
C ASN A 58 5.19 -0.99 11.62
N VAL A 59 5.41 -2.07 10.86
CA VAL A 59 4.68 -2.33 9.60
C VAL A 59 3.18 -2.56 9.87
N GLU A 60 2.83 -3.27 10.94
CA GLU A 60 1.44 -3.46 11.38
C GLU A 60 0.78 -2.13 11.76
N LEU A 61 1.49 -1.28 12.51
CA LEU A 61 1.06 0.07 12.83
C LEU A 61 0.78 0.89 11.56
N LEU A 62 1.74 0.96 10.64
CA LEU A 62 1.61 1.74 9.41
C LEU A 62 0.47 1.25 8.52
N ALA A 63 0.32 -0.06 8.34
CA ALA A 63 -0.77 -0.61 7.54
C ALA A 63 -2.14 -0.27 8.15
N GLY A 64 -2.27 -0.33 9.48
CA GLY A 64 -3.46 0.12 10.20
C GLY A 64 -3.74 1.60 9.97
N LEU A 65 -2.73 2.46 10.16
CA LEU A 65 -2.85 3.90 9.96
C LEU A 65 -3.23 4.26 8.52
N TYR A 66 -2.67 3.59 7.50
CA TYR A 66 -3.04 3.83 6.10
C TYR A 66 -4.50 3.46 5.82
N VAL A 67 -5.00 2.36 6.37
CA VAL A 67 -6.41 1.97 6.22
C VAL A 67 -7.33 2.99 6.91
N GLU A 68 -6.96 3.47 8.09
CA GLU A 68 -7.75 4.42 8.87
C GLU A 68 -7.73 5.84 8.27
N GLU A 69 -6.55 6.45 8.13
CA GLU A 69 -6.39 7.82 7.65
C GLU A 69 -6.89 7.98 6.22
N ALA A 70 -6.57 7.04 5.32
CA ALA A 70 -7.08 7.09 3.95
C ALA A 70 -8.60 6.86 3.91
N GLY A 71 -9.12 5.96 4.76
CA GLY A 71 -10.56 5.71 4.88
C GLY A 71 -11.34 6.97 5.31
N MET A 72 -10.80 7.75 6.24
CA MET A 72 -11.41 9.02 6.68
C MET A 72 -11.47 10.04 5.55
N GLU A 73 -10.41 10.18 4.75
CA GLU A 73 -10.30 11.18 3.68
C GLU A 73 -10.86 10.67 2.32
N GLY A 74 -11.44 9.47 2.27
CA GLY A 74 -11.96 8.89 1.03
C GLY A 74 -10.88 8.54 0.00
N ILE A 75 -9.66 8.31 0.46
CA ILE A 75 -8.50 7.92 -0.34
C ILE A 75 -8.32 6.41 -0.32
N ASN A 76 -7.91 5.86 -1.46
CA ASN A 76 -7.68 4.44 -1.63
C ASN A 76 -6.41 4.03 -0.86
N SER A 77 -6.60 3.36 0.27
CA SER A 77 -5.53 2.89 1.17
C SER A 77 -4.53 1.98 0.46
N ASP A 78 -4.96 1.17 -0.51
CA ASP A 78 -4.08 0.24 -1.22
C ASP A 78 -3.08 1.03 -2.08
N CYS A 79 -3.57 2.05 -2.80
CA CYS A 79 -2.72 2.95 -3.59
C CYS A 79 -1.75 3.73 -2.70
N ALA A 80 -2.24 4.31 -1.60
CA ALA A 80 -1.41 5.09 -0.67
C ALA A 80 -0.32 4.23 -0.01
N PHE A 81 -0.66 3.01 0.41
CA PHE A 81 0.29 2.08 1.01
C PHE A 81 1.34 1.59 -0.01
N ILE A 82 0.93 1.26 -1.24
CA ILE A 82 1.87 0.90 -2.31
C ILE A 82 2.80 2.07 -2.65
N GLN A 83 2.27 3.29 -2.70
CA GLN A 83 3.10 4.48 -2.91
C GLN A 83 4.12 4.64 -1.79
N MET A 84 3.73 4.46 -0.52
CA MET A 84 4.68 4.46 0.60
C MET A 84 5.78 3.39 0.46
N CYS A 85 5.40 2.17 0.09
CA CYS A 85 6.37 1.10 -0.17
C CYS A 85 7.37 1.49 -1.27
N HIS A 86 6.91 2.16 -2.33
CA HIS A 86 7.77 2.63 -3.39
C HIS A 86 8.71 3.76 -2.93
N GLU A 87 8.16 4.80 -2.31
CA GLU A 87 8.88 6.02 -1.92
C GLU A 87 9.96 5.75 -0.85
N THR A 88 9.66 4.83 0.07
CA THR A 88 10.58 4.46 1.17
C THR A 88 11.46 3.27 0.84
N GLY A 89 11.25 2.61 -0.30
CA GLY A 89 11.89 1.33 -0.59
C GLY A 89 11.56 0.27 0.48
N PHE A 90 10.28 0.14 0.84
CA PHE A 90 9.83 -0.72 1.94
C PHE A 90 10.54 -0.41 3.27
N LEU A 91 10.57 0.87 3.65
CA LEU A 91 11.22 1.40 4.87
C LEU A 91 12.73 1.09 4.96
N GLN A 92 13.39 0.75 3.85
CA GLN A 92 14.86 0.67 3.80
C GLN A 92 15.49 2.05 3.67
N TYR A 93 14.75 3.02 3.12
CA TYR A 93 15.22 4.35 2.77
C TYR A 93 16.49 4.25 1.89
N GLY A 94 17.25 5.36 1.76
CA GLY A 94 18.43 5.40 0.89
C GLY A 94 18.50 6.63 -0.01
N ASN A 95 17.49 7.50 0.08
CA ASN A 95 17.47 8.83 -0.52
C ASN A 95 17.60 9.90 0.57
N LEU A 96 17.01 11.08 0.34
CA LEU A 96 17.10 12.23 1.23
C LEU A 96 16.39 12.03 2.59
N VAL A 97 15.27 11.31 2.59
CA VAL A 97 14.44 11.09 3.79
C VAL A 97 14.98 9.91 4.62
N THR A 98 14.99 10.08 5.95
CA THR A 98 15.37 9.05 6.93
C THR A 98 14.18 8.58 7.78
N PRO A 99 14.29 7.40 8.44
CA PRO A 99 13.20 6.83 9.23
C PRO A 99 12.59 7.78 10.28
N ASP A 100 13.42 8.56 10.95
CA ASP A 100 13.05 9.49 12.03
C ASP A 100 12.24 10.70 11.55
N MET A 101 12.16 10.92 10.24
CA MET A 101 11.40 12.03 9.67
C MET A 101 9.90 11.73 9.55
N HIS A 102 9.48 10.47 9.66
CA HIS A 102 8.12 9.99 9.40
C HIS A 102 7.53 10.53 8.08
N ASN A 103 8.36 10.70 7.07
CA ASN A 103 7.95 11.25 5.78
C ASN A 103 7.86 10.14 4.73
N TYR A 104 6.70 9.51 4.67
CA TYR A 104 6.48 8.29 3.91
C TYR A 104 6.30 8.47 2.40
N CYS A 105 6.36 9.70 1.89
CA CYS A 105 6.08 9.99 0.50
C CYS A 105 7.03 11.05 -0.12
N GLY A 106 8.18 11.28 0.52
CA GLY A 106 9.19 12.22 0.02
C GLY A 106 8.73 13.69 0.01
N LEU A 107 7.77 14.05 0.87
CA LEU A 107 7.10 15.33 0.81
C LEU A 107 8.09 16.48 1.10
N GLY A 108 8.28 17.34 0.10
CA GLY A 108 9.19 18.48 0.18
C GLY A 108 10.68 18.12 0.12
N ALA A 109 11.04 16.86 -0.18
CA ALA A 109 12.42 16.46 -0.38
C ALA A 109 12.93 16.95 -1.75
N ILE A 110 14.01 17.72 -1.77
CA ILE A 110 14.56 18.34 -2.98
C ILE A 110 16.05 18.00 -3.14
N ASN A 111 16.85 18.22 -2.10
CA ASN A 111 18.29 17.96 -2.06
C ASN A 111 18.78 17.78 -0.61
N GLU A 112 20.08 17.61 -0.39
CA GLU A 112 20.69 17.41 0.94
C GLU A 112 20.46 18.60 1.89
N GLU A 113 20.32 19.83 1.36
CA GLU A 113 20.00 21.01 2.16
C GLU A 113 18.49 21.11 2.48
N GLN A 114 17.65 20.45 1.70
CA GLN A 114 16.19 20.42 1.81
C GLN A 114 15.69 18.97 1.76
N ARG A 115 16.04 18.21 2.80
CA ARG A 115 15.85 16.76 2.86
C ARG A 115 14.38 16.31 2.89
N GLY A 116 13.48 17.22 3.23
CA GLY A 116 12.04 16.98 3.30
C GLY A 116 11.41 17.52 4.58
N LEU A 117 10.09 17.39 4.68
CA LEU A 117 9.35 17.66 5.91
C LEU A 117 9.58 16.56 6.94
N VAL A 118 9.46 16.92 8.23
CA VAL A 118 9.52 16.01 9.37
C VAL A 118 8.17 16.05 10.09
N PHE A 119 7.64 14.87 10.42
CA PHE A 119 6.41 14.73 11.18
C PHE A 119 6.72 14.06 12.52
N GLU A 120 6.07 14.55 13.59
CA GLU A 120 6.37 14.12 14.96
C GLU A 120 6.07 12.64 15.21
N THR A 121 5.03 12.11 14.56
CA THR A 121 4.58 10.73 14.72
C THR A 121 4.31 10.08 13.37
N GLU A 122 4.31 8.76 13.37
CA GLU A 122 3.95 7.91 12.23
C GLU A 122 2.54 8.26 11.72
N GLN A 123 1.59 8.48 12.64
CA GLN A 123 0.23 8.90 12.28
C GLN A 123 0.21 10.23 11.53
N LEU A 124 0.95 11.24 12.00
CA LEU A 124 1.02 12.53 11.32
C LEU A 124 1.72 12.42 9.95
N GLY A 125 2.74 11.57 9.85
CA GLY A 125 3.37 11.25 8.57
C GLY A 125 2.43 10.62 7.56
N VAL A 126 1.67 9.61 7.99
CA VAL A 126 0.66 8.93 7.15
C VAL A 126 -0.45 9.92 6.76
N ARG A 127 -0.96 10.71 7.71
CA ARG A 127 -1.95 11.75 7.44
C ARG A 127 -1.46 12.76 6.40
N ALA A 128 -0.21 13.20 6.49
CA ALA A 128 0.36 14.16 5.54
C ALA A 128 0.39 13.60 4.12
N HIS A 129 0.82 12.34 3.99
CA HIS A 129 0.82 11.63 2.73
C HIS A 129 -0.61 11.51 2.17
N VAL A 130 -1.56 11.03 2.97
CA VAL A 130 -2.98 10.89 2.56
C VAL A 130 -3.58 12.24 2.14
N GLN A 131 -3.32 13.30 2.89
CA GLN A 131 -3.77 14.66 2.54
C GLN A 131 -3.15 15.13 1.22
N HIS A 132 -1.87 14.86 0.99
CA HIS A 132 -1.24 15.24 -0.28
C HIS A 132 -1.87 14.49 -1.47
N LEU A 133 -2.12 13.19 -1.32
CA LEU A 133 -2.87 12.39 -2.29
C LEU A 133 -4.28 12.94 -2.51
N HIS A 134 -4.97 13.34 -1.44
CA HIS A 134 -6.28 13.96 -1.51
C HIS A 134 -6.26 15.24 -2.34
N ALA A 135 -5.27 16.11 -2.16
CA ALA A 135 -5.11 17.32 -2.97
C ALA A 135 -4.93 17.02 -4.46
N TYR A 136 -4.18 15.97 -4.80
CA TYR A 136 -3.96 15.51 -6.17
C TYR A 136 -5.20 14.87 -6.80
N ALA A 137 -5.99 14.15 -5.99
CA ALA A 137 -7.05 13.28 -6.48
C ALA A 137 -8.45 13.93 -6.52
N THR A 138 -8.70 14.94 -5.68
CA THR A 138 -10.04 15.52 -5.50
C THR A 138 -10.07 17.01 -5.84
N THR A 139 -11.21 17.51 -6.27
CA THR A 139 -11.44 18.93 -6.59
C THR A 139 -11.70 19.75 -5.33
N ALA A 140 -11.69 21.09 -5.46
CA ALA A 140 -11.75 22.01 -4.32
C ALA A 140 -13.04 21.93 -3.50
N ASP A 141 -14.13 21.41 -4.07
CA ASP A 141 -15.42 21.16 -3.41
C ASP A 141 -15.40 19.98 -2.44
N VAL A 142 -14.44 19.06 -2.58
CA VAL A 142 -14.20 18.00 -1.60
C VAL A 142 -13.23 18.52 -0.53
N VAL A 143 -13.67 18.57 0.72
CA VAL A 143 -12.88 19.09 1.84
C VAL A 143 -12.32 17.96 2.68
N LEU A 144 -11.15 18.21 3.29
CA LEU A 144 -10.57 17.27 4.25
C LEU A 144 -11.51 17.09 5.45
N VAL A 145 -11.55 15.86 5.97
CA VAL A 145 -12.29 15.52 7.19
C VAL A 145 -11.49 15.92 8.42
N ASN A 146 -10.19 15.63 8.43
CA ASN A 146 -9.30 16.01 9.52
C ASN A 146 -8.64 17.38 9.30
N GLU A 147 -8.04 17.91 10.37
CA GLU A 147 -7.20 19.10 10.28
C GLU A 147 -6.07 18.89 9.26
N CYS A 148 -5.89 19.88 8.38
CA CYS A 148 -4.83 19.87 7.37
C CYS A 148 -3.46 20.06 8.05
N ILE A 149 -2.66 19.01 8.06
CA ILE A 149 -1.29 19.03 8.60
C ILE A 149 -0.24 19.04 7.49
N ASP A 150 -0.61 18.77 6.24
CA ASP A 150 0.27 18.93 5.07
C ASP A 150 0.45 20.45 4.76
N PRO A 151 1.62 21.05 5.03
CA PRO A 151 1.83 22.48 4.78
C PRO A 151 1.94 22.80 3.28
N ARG A 152 2.07 21.78 2.43
CA ARG A 152 2.17 21.90 0.97
C ARG A 152 0.85 21.64 0.26
N TYR A 153 -0.20 21.25 0.98
CA TYR A 153 -1.52 20.93 0.43
C TYR A 153 -2.03 22.03 -0.52
N ARG A 154 -1.90 23.30 -0.09
CA ARG A 154 -2.31 24.49 -0.85
C ARG A 154 -1.56 24.71 -2.17
N TYR A 155 -0.37 24.12 -2.33
CA TYR A 155 0.43 24.28 -3.55
C TYR A 155 0.01 23.34 -4.67
N VAL A 156 -0.86 22.36 -4.38
CA VAL A 156 -1.50 21.55 -5.41
C VAL A 156 -2.65 22.37 -6.01
N ASN A 157 -2.33 23.14 -7.05
CA ASN A 157 -3.26 24.04 -7.71
C ASN A 157 -3.17 23.93 -9.25
N PRO A 158 -4.28 23.64 -9.96
CA PRO A 158 -5.57 23.23 -9.40
C PRO A 158 -5.47 21.89 -8.66
N ARG A 159 -6.31 21.71 -7.64
CA ARG A 159 -6.54 20.40 -7.00
C ARG A 159 -7.23 19.45 -7.99
N GLY A 160 -7.06 18.14 -7.80
CA GLY A 160 -7.69 17.11 -8.65
C GLY A 160 -6.99 16.86 -9.98
N LYS A 161 -5.74 17.31 -10.13
CA LYS A 161 -4.97 17.19 -11.37
C LYS A 161 -4.55 15.76 -11.74
N SER A 162 -4.61 14.82 -10.79
CA SER A 162 -4.16 13.43 -10.96
C SER A 162 -4.99 12.47 -10.09
N PRO A 163 -6.17 12.04 -10.56
CA PRO A 163 -7.06 11.16 -9.78
C PRO A 163 -6.70 9.67 -9.83
N THR A 164 -5.65 9.28 -10.57
CA THR A 164 -5.27 7.86 -10.78
C THR A 164 -3.78 7.64 -10.59
N ILE A 165 -3.39 6.38 -10.35
CA ILE A 165 -1.98 5.92 -10.32
C ILE A 165 -1.24 6.35 -11.58
N GLU A 166 -1.86 6.17 -12.75
CA GLU A 166 -1.29 6.60 -14.03
C GLU A 166 -1.03 8.12 -14.05
N GLY A 167 -1.98 8.90 -13.55
CA GLY A 167 -1.91 10.36 -13.54
C GLY A 167 -0.82 10.93 -12.62
N LEU A 168 -0.25 10.14 -11.71
CA LEU A 168 0.85 10.58 -10.82
C LEU A 168 2.18 10.75 -11.56
N ALA A 169 2.38 10.07 -12.69
CA ALA A 169 3.59 10.23 -13.49
C ALA A 169 3.67 11.61 -14.14
N GLY A 170 4.79 12.31 -13.93
CA GLY A 170 4.99 13.68 -14.41
C GLY A 170 4.24 14.76 -13.63
N THR A 171 3.49 14.42 -12.58
CA THR A 171 2.71 15.38 -11.78
C THR A 171 3.05 15.32 -10.28
N TRP A 172 3.12 14.11 -9.72
CA TRP A 172 3.59 13.84 -8.36
C TRP A 172 5.10 13.72 -8.40
N ALA A 173 5.61 12.79 -9.20
CA ALA A 173 7.02 12.63 -9.49
C ALA A 173 7.32 13.15 -10.90
N ALA A 174 8.49 13.78 -11.08
CA ALA A 174 8.97 14.16 -12.42
C ALA A 174 9.23 12.95 -13.32
N ASP A 175 9.51 11.79 -12.71
CA ASP A 175 9.74 10.53 -13.40
C ASP A 175 8.50 10.09 -14.21
N ARG A 176 8.71 9.82 -15.49
CA ARG A 176 7.66 9.37 -16.42
C ARG A 176 7.33 7.89 -16.27
N GLN A 177 8.21 7.10 -15.68
CA GLN A 177 7.99 5.68 -15.39
C GLN A 177 7.41 5.45 -13.98
N TYR A 178 7.08 6.53 -13.27
CA TYR A 178 6.59 6.45 -11.89
C TYR A 178 5.33 5.57 -11.76
N SER A 179 4.36 5.77 -12.65
CA SER A 179 3.12 4.99 -12.66
C SER A 179 3.37 3.50 -12.93
N GLU A 180 4.30 3.16 -13.82
CA GLU A 180 4.66 1.77 -14.13
C GLU A 180 5.27 1.06 -12.91
N LYS A 181 6.09 1.76 -12.12
CA LYS A 181 6.69 1.23 -10.89
C LYS A 181 5.61 0.93 -9.84
N LEU A 182 4.65 1.84 -9.65
CA LEU A 182 3.51 1.61 -8.76
C LEU A 182 2.64 0.46 -9.27
N GLU A 183 2.35 0.42 -10.58
CA GLU A 183 1.54 -0.62 -11.19
C GLU A 183 2.15 -2.03 -10.98
N GLN A 184 3.46 -2.17 -11.13
CA GLN A 184 4.16 -3.43 -10.85
C GLN A 184 3.98 -3.88 -9.40
N LEU A 185 3.99 -2.96 -8.44
CA LEU A 185 3.75 -3.27 -7.04
C LEU A 185 2.28 -3.64 -6.79
N ILE A 186 1.32 -2.94 -7.41
CA ILE A 186 -0.10 -3.27 -7.31
C ILE A 186 -0.39 -4.66 -7.86
N VAL A 187 0.11 -5.00 -9.06
CA VAL A 187 -0.08 -6.34 -9.66
C VAL A 187 0.49 -7.45 -8.76
N ARG A 188 1.63 -7.18 -8.10
CA ARG A 188 2.23 -8.12 -7.13
C ARG A 188 1.42 -8.24 -5.84
N LEU A 189 0.78 -7.16 -5.39
CA LEU A 189 -0.14 -7.16 -4.25
C LEU A 189 -1.40 -7.99 -4.57
N GLU A 190 -1.95 -7.85 -5.78
CA GLU A 190 -3.12 -8.61 -6.24
C GLU A 190 -2.81 -10.11 -6.34
N SER A 191 -1.63 -10.47 -6.83
CA SER A 191 -1.21 -11.86 -7.11
C SER A 191 -0.92 -12.72 -5.88
N ARG A 192 -1.39 -12.29 -4.70
CA ARG A 192 -1.22 -12.98 -3.43
C ARG A 192 -2.37 -13.92 -3.09
#